data_AF-A0A1A8HFJ5-F1
#
_entry.id   AF-A0A1A8HFJ5-F1
#
_cell.length_a   1.000
_cell.length_b   1.000
_cell.length_c   1.000
_cell.angle_alpha   90.00
_cell.angle_beta   90.00
_cell.angle_gamma   90.00
#
_symmetry.space_group_name_H-M   'P 1'
#
loop_
_entity.id
_entity.type
_entity.pdbx_description
1 polymer ?
#
loop_
_entity_poly.entity_id
_entity_poly.type
_entity_poly.pdbx_seq_one_letter_code
_entity_poly.pdbx_strand_id
1 'polypeptide(L)'
;ILEEIFLHLPPDQVVCVNRLVCRQWKEVADQESFWRERCRREGYHLQDASRVPSNWRLFYFTCKRRRNLLKNPRGEDGFLGWDLTNGGDGWKIERPIVPHPNEAIQKNFATSYQMCMKSQIIELEKEGYSPSFMDEFQPSITISDWYAPRCRCEYVISVQLLNHRKKVLQGFNPDAVYLPQFDQQ
;
A
#
# COMPACT_ATOMS: atom_id res chain seq x y z
N ILE A 1 -16.04 30.48 10.36
CA ILE A 1 -16.73 30.66 9.06
C ILE A 1 -15.84 30.23 7.89
N LEU A 2 -14.66 30.84 7.66
CA LEU A 2 -13.78 30.43 6.53
C LEU A 2 -13.33 28.97 6.59
N GLU A 3 -12.91 28.50 7.76
CA GLU A 3 -12.53 27.08 7.96
C GLU A 3 -13.68 26.14 7.59
N GLU A 4 -14.90 26.44 8.07
CA GLU A 4 -16.10 25.68 7.73
C GLU A 4 -16.37 25.67 6.23
N ILE A 5 -16.24 26.82 5.55
CA ILE A 5 -16.38 26.89 4.08
C ILE A 5 -15.36 25.97 3.40
N PHE A 6 -14.09 26.01 3.82
CA PHE A 6 -13.02 25.20 3.22
C PHE A 6 -13.21 23.70 3.45
N LEU A 7 -13.89 23.29 4.52
CA LEU A 7 -14.22 21.88 4.77
C LEU A 7 -15.20 21.34 3.73
N HIS A 8 -16.02 22.20 3.10
CA HIS A 8 -16.93 21.84 2.01
C HIS A 8 -16.31 21.94 0.61
N LEU A 9 -15.08 22.46 0.48
CA LEU A 9 -14.37 22.55 -0.80
C LEU A 9 -13.48 21.34 -1.06
N PRO A 10 -13.25 20.92 -2.33
CA PRO A 10 -12.26 19.90 -2.66
C PRO A 10 -10.87 20.23 -2.05
N PRO A 11 -10.17 19.25 -1.44
CA PRO A 11 -8.94 19.54 -0.71
C PRO A 11 -7.82 20.05 -1.61
N ASP A 12 -7.75 19.55 -2.84
CA ASP A 12 -6.77 20.02 -3.84
C ASP A 12 -7.02 21.49 -4.20
N GLN A 13 -8.29 21.93 -4.28
CA GLN A 13 -8.62 23.34 -4.50
C GLN A 13 -8.19 24.21 -3.30
N VAL A 14 -8.43 23.73 -2.07
CA VAL A 14 -8.01 24.47 -0.87
C VAL A 14 -6.51 24.74 -0.88
N VAL A 15 -5.69 23.76 -1.28
CA VAL A 15 -4.23 23.86 -1.29
C VAL A 15 -3.69 24.62 -2.50
N CYS A 16 -4.20 24.34 -3.70
CA CYS A 16 -3.63 24.84 -4.95
C CYS A 16 -4.25 26.15 -5.43
N VAL A 17 -5.44 26.51 -4.94
CA VAL A 17 -6.19 27.70 -5.39
C VAL A 17 -6.47 28.63 -4.22
N ASN A 18 -7.25 28.20 -3.22
CA ASN A 18 -7.71 29.08 -2.14
C ASN A 18 -6.55 29.62 -1.30
N ARG A 19 -5.55 28.78 -1.02
CA ARG A 19 -4.32 29.17 -0.30
C ARG A 19 -3.55 30.32 -0.96
N LEU A 20 -3.73 30.56 -2.26
CA LEU A 20 -3.04 31.60 -3.02
C LEU A 20 -3.82 32.92 -3.10
N VAL A 21 -5.08 32.96 -2.64
CA VAL A 21 -5.96 34.13 -2.79
C VAL A 21 -5.52 35.31 -1.92
N CYS A 22 -5.30 35.07 -0.62
CA CYS A 22 -4.83 36.10 0.31
C CYS A 22 -4.18 35.50 1.56
N ARG A 23 -3.54 36.34 2.37
CA ARG A 23 -2.83 35.92 3.61
C ARG A 23 -3.75 35.16 4.58
N GLN A 24 -4.97 35.64 4.76
CA GLN A 24 -5.94 35.02 5.67
C GLN A 24 -6.37 33.63 5.20
N TRP A 25 -6.59 33.45 3.90
CA TRP A 25 -6.96 32.15 3.33
C TRP A 25 -5.81 31.16 3.39
N LYS A 26 -4.58 31.65 3.18
CA LYS A 26 -3.36 30.86 3.37
C LYS A 26 -3.26 30.35 4.81
N GLU A 27 -3.46 31.21 5.80
CA GLU A 27 -3.41 30.83 7.23
C GLU A 27 -4.41 29.70 7.52
N VAL A 28 -5.66 29.82 7.09
CA VAL A 28 -6.68 28.77 7.28
C VAL A 28 -6.30 27.48 6.55
N ALA A 29 -5.82 27.55 5.30
CA ALA A 29 -5.43 26.37 4.53
C ALA A 29 -4.16 25.67 5.06
N ASP A 30 -3.32 26.38 5.81
CA ASP A 30 -2.10 25.84 6.43
C ASP A 30 -2.32 25.42 7.91
N GLN A 31 -3.49 25.71 8.51
CA GLN A 31 -3.79 25.36 9.89
C GLN A 31 -3.92 23.84 10.11
N GLU A 32 -3.27 23.33 11.15
CA GLU A 32 -3.38 21.92 11.54
C GLU A 32 -4.80 21.55 11.97
N SER A 33 -5.49 22.43 12.71
CA SER A 33 -6.87 22.21 13.19
C SER A 33 -7.82 21.92 12.03
N PHE A 34 -7.68 22.66 10.93
CA PHE A 34 -8.48 22.49 9.72
C PHE A 34 -8.31 21.08 9.13
N TRP A 35 -7.06 20.62 8.96
CA TRP A 35 -6.79 19.29 8.41
C TRP A 35 -7.16 18.16 9.38
N ARG A 36 -7.03 18.38 10.69
CA ARG A 36 -7.51 17.45 11.74
C ARG A 36 -9.02 17.28 11.69
N GLU A 37 -9.73 18.39 11.60
CA GLU A 37 -11.19 18.40 11.52
C GLU A 37 -11.67 17.73 10.23
N ARG A 38 -10.97 17.98 9.12
CA ARG A 38 -11.24 17.30 7.86
C ARG A 38 -11.03 15.79 7.95
N CYS A 39 -9.91 15.35 8.55
CA CYS A 39 -9.66 13.93 8.82
C CYS A 39 -10.81 13.33 9.64
N ARG A 40 -11.25 14.02 10.70
CA ARG A 40 -12.35 13.57 11.55
C ARG A 40 -13.66 13.39 10.77
N ARG A 41 -14.04 14.35 9.93
CA ARG A 41 -15.28 14.30 9.13
C ARG A 41 -15.28 13.19 8.07
N GLU A 42 -14.10 12.90 7.51
CA GLU A 42 -13.93 11.87 6.47
C GLU A 42 -13.57 10.49 7.06
N GLY A 43 -13.55 10.35 8.40
CA GLY A 43 -13.30 9.06 9.07
C GLY A 43 -11.83 8.61 9.08
N TYR A 44 -10.89 9.53 8.83
CA TYR A 44 -9.46 9.25 8.91
C TYR A 44 -8.97 9.37 10.36
N HIS A 45 -8.66 8.22 10.95
CA HIS A 45 -8.15 8.12 12.32
C HIS A 45 -6.67 7.74 12.33
N LEU A 46 -5.96 8.20 13.36
CA LEU A 46 -4.63 7.70 13.67
C LEU A 46 -4.73 6.23 14.08
N GLN A 47 -3.96 5.37 13.42
CA GLN A 47 -3.88 3.96 13.80
C GLN A 47 -3.10 3.78 15.12
N ASP A 48 -2.22 4.72 15.43
CA ASP A 48 -1.43 4.75 16.64
C ASP A 48 -1.43 6.18 17.21
N ALA A 49 -2.08 6.36 18.37
CA ALA A 49 -2.19 7.66 19.03
C ALA A 49 -0.83 8.21 19.50
N SER A 50 0.20 7.35 19.60
CA SER A 50 1.57 7.78 19.93
C SER A 50 2.31 8.39 18.74
N ARG A 51 1.81 8.20 17.50
CA ARG A 51 2.39 8.72 16.26
C ARG A 51 1.56 9.87 15.71
N VAL A 52 1.53 10.98 16.44
CA VAL A 52 0.89 12.22 15.96
C VAL A 52 1.62 12.71 14.71
N PRO A 53 0.92 12.96 13.59
CA PRO A 53 1.56 13.43 12.37
C PRO A 53 2.19 14.80 12.61
N SER A 54 3.41 15.00 12.14
CA SER A 54 4.06 16.31 12.13
C SER A 54 3.42 17.28 11.14
N ASN A 55 2.63 16.78 10.18
CA ASN A 55 1.90 17.59 9.21
C ASN A 55 0.55 16.96 8.88
N TRP A 56 -0.53 17.52 9.45
CA TRP A 56 -1.89 17.01 9.28
C TRP A 56 -2.41 17.11 7.83
N ARG A 57 -1.95 18.08 7.05
CA ARG A 57 -2.30 18.16 5.63
C ARG A 57 -1.75 16.97 4.87
N LEU A 58 -0.45 16.68 5.05
CA LEU A 58 0.19 15.56 4.37
C LEU A 58 -0.40 14.22 4.83
N PHE A 59 -0.69 14.08 6.12
CA PHE A 59 -1.41 12.93 6.65
C PHE A 59 -2.77 12.74 5.96
N TYR A 60 -3.58 13.80 5.86
CA TYR A 60 -4.89 13.75 5.18
C TYR A 60 -4.76 13.22 3.75
N PHE A 61 -3.85 13.78 2.95
CA PHE A 61 -3.66 13.31 1.57
C PHE A 61 -3.10 11.89 1.48
N THR A 62 -2.30 11.47 2.46
CA THR A 62 -1.82 10.08 2.58
C THR A 62 -2.99 9.13 2.80
N CYS A 63 -3.86 9.44 3.76
CA CYS A 63 -5.06 8.66 4.05
C CYS A 63 -5.99 8.59 2.85
N LYS A 64 -6.22 9.73 2.17
CA LYS A 64 -7.08 9.81 1.00
C LYS A 64 -6.59 8.97 -0.18
N ARG A 65 -5.27 8.81 -0.33
CA ARG A 65 -4.65 8.00 -1.39
C ARG A 65 -4.42 6.53 -0.99
N ARG A 66 -4.63 6.18 0.29
CA ARG A 66 -4.31 4.86 0.84
C ARG A 66 -5.14 3.77 0.17
N ARG A 67 -4.46 2.85 -0.52
CA ARG A 67 -5.03 1.66 -1.17
C ARG A 67 -3.94 0.62 -1.36
N ASN A 68 -4.31 -0.61 -1.73
CA ASN A 68 -3.33 -1.58 -2.20
C ASN A 68 -2.78 -1.14 -3.56
N LEU A 69 -1.45 -1.04 -3.67
CA LEU A 69 -0.77 -0.62 -4.89
C LEU A 69 -0.40 -1.81 -5.80
N LEU A 70 -0.39 -3.03 -5.27
CA LEU A 70 -0.19 -4.24 -6.08
C LEU A 70 -1.37 -4.44 -7.01
N LYS A 71 -1.09 -4.74 -8.29
CA LYS A 71 -2.12 -5.12 -9.25
C LYS A 71 -2.44 -6.59 -9.09
N ASN A 72 -3.71 -6.94 -9.29
CA ASN A 72 -4.19 -8.32 -9.27
C ASN A 72 -3.64 -9.17 -8.09
N PRO A 73 -3.77 -8.72 -6.83
CA PRO A 73 -3.18 -9.42 -5.68
C PRO A 73 -3.87 -10.76 -5.37
N ARG A 74 -5.06 -11.01 -5.95
CA ARG A 74 -5.88 -12.21 -5.70
C ARG A 74 -5.93 -13.19 -6.88
N GLY A 75 -5.29 -12.86 -8.01
CA GLY A 75 -5.35 -13.71 -9.21
C GLY A 75 -6.72 -13.70 -9.92
N GLU A 76 -7.55 -12.69 -9.69
CA GLU A 76 -8.86 -12.59 -10.35
C GLU A 76 -8.71 -12.46 -11.87
N ASP A 77 -7.72 -11.67 -12.29
CA ASP A 77 -7.36 -11.43 -13.70
C ASP A 77 -6.22 -12.36 -14.16
N GLY A 78 -6.21 -13.59 -13.65
CA GLY A 78 -5.15 -14.56 -13.94
C GLY A 78 -3.79 -14.08 -13.42
N PHE A 79 -2.80 -13.99 -14.31
CA PHE A 79 -1.45 -13.51 -13.99
C PHE A 79 -1.19 -12.05 -14.40
N LEU A 80 -2.21 -11.33 -14.87
CA LEU A 80 -2.04 -9.97 -15.36
C LEU A 80 -1.39 -9.08 -14.29
N GLY A 81 -0.37 -8.33 -14.69
CA GLY A 81 0.38 -7.42 -13.82
C GLY A 81 1.56 -8.06 -13.08
N TRP A 82 1.73 -9.38 -13.11
CA TRP A 82 2.87 -10.05 -12.48
C TRP A 82 3.92 -10.46 -13.51
N ASP A 83 5.20 -10.25 -13.18
CA ASP A 83 6.32 -10.87 -13.87
C ASP A 83 6.63 -12.23 -13.22
N LEU A 84 6.68 -13.30 -14.00
CA LEU A 84 6.69 -14.68 -13.51
C LEU A 84 7.97 -15.42 -13.91
N THR A 85 8.58 -16.08 -12.93
CA THR A 85 9.55 -17.15 -13.13
C THR A 85 8.90 -18.47 -12.79
N ASN A 86 8.80 -19.37 -13.77
CA ASN A 86 8.16 -20.67 -13.62
C ASN A 86 9.19 -21.78 -13.41
N GLY A 87 9.05 -22.52 -12.32
CA GLY A 87 9.68 -23.84 -12.15
C GLY A 87 8.64 -24.95 -12.34
N GLY A 88 9.07 -26.14 -12.77
CA GLY A 88 8.19 -27.29 -12.96
C GLY A 88 7.04 -26.98 -13.94
N ASP A 89 5.80 -27.31 -13.55
CA ASP A 89 4.58 -26.98 -14.30
C ASP A 89 4.20 -25.48 -14.25
N GLY A 90 5.00 -24.65 -13.58
CA GLY A 90 4.77 -23.22 -13.44
C GLY A 90 3.65 -22.85 -12.46
N TRP A 91 3.36 -21.54 -12.43
CA TRP A 91 2.28 -21.00 -11.63
C TRP A 91 0.90 -21.44 -12.12
N LYS A 92 0.00 -21.74 -11.20
CA LYS A 92 -1.43 -21.97 -11.47
C LYS A 92 -2.29 -21.02 -10.64
N ILE A 93 -3.46 -20.68 -11.17
CA ILE A 93 -4.52 -19.99 -10.42
C ILE A 93 -5.57 -21.04 -10.06
N GLU A 94 -5.90 -21.13 -8.79
CA GLU A 94 -6.83 -22.13 -8.28
C GLU A 94 -7.63 -21.59 -7.10
N ARG A 95 -8.60 -22.38 -6.63
CA ARG A 95 -9.30 -22.09 -5.38
C ARG A 95 -8.40 -22.49 -4.20
N PRO A 96 -8.40 -21.71 -3.10
CA PRO A 96 -7.76 -22.11 -1.86
C PRO A 96 -8.26 -23.49 -1.39
N ILE A 97 -7.38 -24.34 -0.87
CA ILE A 97 -7.79 -25.63 -0.25
C ILE A 97 -8.64 -25.37 0.99
N VAL A 98 -8.18 -24.44 1.83
CA VAL A 98 -8.91 -23.93 2.98
C VAL A 98 -9.44 -22.55 2.66
N PRO A 99 -10.73 -22.26 2.95
CA PRO A 99 -11.28 -20.92 2.79
C PRO A 99 -10.44 -19.87 3.52
N HIS A 100 -10.12 -18.80 2.83
CA HIS A 100 -9.43 -17.67 3.44
C HIS A 100 -10.39 -16.96 4.42
N PRO A 101 -9.91 -16.45 5.59
CA PRO A 101 -10.78 -15.75 6.56
C PRO A 101 -11.54 -14.56 5.98
N ASN A 102 -10.98 -13.94 4.93
CA ASN A 102 -11.67 -12.99 4.08
C ASN A 102 -12.36 -13.71 2.91
N GLU A 103 -13.69 -13.83 2.98
CA GLU A 103 -14.54 -14.50 1.99
C GLU A 103 -14.46 -13.91 0.57
N ALA A 104 -14.01 -12.66 0.43
CA ALA A 104 -13.80 -12.03 -0.86
C ALA A 104 -12.56 -12.56 -1.60
N ILE A 105 -11.79 -13.46 -0.98
CA ILE A 105 -10.65 -14.15 -1.60
C ILE A 105 -11.09 -15.55 -2.02
N GLN A 106 -11.32 -15.74 -3.32
CA GLN A 106 -11.80 -17.00 -3.89
C GLN A 106 -10.75 -17.73 -4.73
N LYS A 107 -9.62 -17.08 -5.01
CA LYS A 107 -8.51 -17.60 -5.82
C LYS A 107 -7.17 -17.34 -5.12
N ASN A 108 -6.18 -18.16 -5.43
CA ASN A 108 -4.79 -17.96 -5.02
C ASN A 108 -3.81 -18.39 -6.12
N PHE A 109 -2.54 -17.99 -5.94
CA PHE A 109 -1.42 -18.41 -6.79
C PHE A 109 -0.78 -19.68 -6.21
N ALA A 110 -0.62 -20.69 -7.04
CA ALA A 110 -0.08 -21.98 -6.67
C ALA A 110 1.26 -22.21 -7.36
N THR A 111 2.28 -22.55 -6.58
CA THR A 111 3.59 -22.92 -7.09
C THR A 111 3.63 -24.38 -7.52
N SER A 112 4.66 -24.74 -8.29
CA SER A 112 4.93 -26.12 -8.69
C SER A 112 5.96 -26.78 -7.76
N TYR A 113 6.45 -27.96 -8.15
CA TYR A 113 7.47 -28.74 -7.42
C TYR A 113 8.90 -28.18 -7.55
N GLN A 114 9.10 -27.11 -8.33
CA GLN A 114 10.33 -26.34 -8.40
C GLN A 114 10.05 -24.87 -8.08
N MET A 115 11.10 -24.11 -7.75
CA MET A 115 11.00 -22.72 -7.36
C MET A 115 10.25 -21.89 -8.41
N CYS A 116 9.18 -21.26 -7.96
CA CYS A 116 8.38 -20.33 -8.76
C CYS A 116 8.47 -18.96 -8.09
N MET A 117 8.74 -17.91 -8.86
CA MET A 117 8.78 -16.54 -8.36
C MET A 117 7.78 -15.68 -9.12
N LYS A 118 7.21 -14.69 -8.43
CA LYS A 118 6.42 -13.63 -9.07
C LYS A 118 6.84 -12.28 -8.51
N SER A 119 6.90 -11.25 -9.34
CA SER A 119 7.32 -9.91 -8.92
C SER A 119 6.49 -8.80 -9.55
N GLN A 120 6.48 -7.64 -8.89
CA GLN A 120 5.85 -6.41 -9.36
C GLN A 120 6.72 -5.21 -8.95
N ILE A 121 6.89 -4.26 -9.87
CA ILE A 121 7.52 -2.97 -9.59
C ILE A 121 6.43 -1.91 -9.47
N ILE A 122 6.39 -1.22 -8.33
CA ILE A 122 5.41 -0.15 -8.07
C ILE A 122 6.10 1.21 -8.30
N GLU A 123 5.63 1.94 -9.30
CA GLU A 123 6.06 3.33 -9.55
C GLU A 123 5.26 4.29 -8.67
N LEU A 124 5.81 4.62 -7.50
CA LEU A 124 5.15 5.45 -6.48
C LEU A 124 4.62 6.78 -7.04
N GLU A 125 5.39 7.46 -7.90
CA GLU A 125 4.97 8.71 -8.53
C GLU A 125 3.69 8.56 -9.37
N LYS A 126 3.62 7.50 -10.20
CA LYS A 126 2.42 7.19 -11.00
C LYS A 126 1.22 6.82 -10.14
N GLU A 127 1.45 6.27 -8.96
CA GLU A 127 0.41 5.97 -7.98
C GLU A 127 -0.01 7.20 -7.15
N GLY A 128 0.57 8.37 -7.44
CA GLY A 128 0.24 9.65 -6.82
C GLY A 128 1.11 10.00 -5.61
N TYR A 129 2.30 9.43 -5.49
CA TYR A 129 3.24 9.77 -4.41
C TYR A 129 4.43 10.52 -5.02
N SER A 130 4.33 11.85 -5.06
CA SER A 130 5.35 12.71 -5.69
C SER A 130 6.72 12.58 -5.02
N PRO A 131 7.84 12.81 -5.74
CA PRO A 131 9.19 12.73 -5.17
C PRO A 131 9.39 13.57 -3.89
N SER A 132 9.01 14.86 -3.91
CA SER A 132 9.15 15.74 -2.74
C SER A 132 8.39 15.23 -1.51
N PHE A 133 7.20 14.69 -1.72
CA PHE A 133 6.41 14.06 -0.65
C PHE A 133 7.12 12.83 -0.08
N MET A 134 7.68 11.96 -0.93
CA MET A 134 8.42 10.79 -0.48
C MET A 134 9.72 11.15 0.23
N ASP A 135 10.42 12.20 -0.21
CA ASP A 135 11.69 12.65 0.37
C ASP A 135 11.51 13.37 1.72
N GLU A 136 10.50 14.25 1.83
CA GLU A 136 10.27 15.07 3.02
C GLU A 136 9.42 14.35 4.09
N PHE A 137 8.33 13.70 3.69
CA PHE A 137 7.36 13.11 4.62
C PHE A 137 7.66 11.65 4.95
N GLN A 138 8.25 10.91 4.00
CA GLN A 138 8.63 9.50 4.16
C GLN A 138 7.55 8.66 4.86
N PRO A 139 6.33 8.56 4.26
CA PRO A 139 5.24 7.83 4.89
C PRO A 139 5.62 6.36 5.11
N SER A 140 5.05 5.76 6.15
CA SER A 140 5.21 4.32 6.39
C SER A 140 4.71 3.50 5.21
N ILE A 141 5.56 2.63 4.67
CA ILE A 141 5.17 1.65 3.66
C ILE A 141 4.88 0.33 4.38
N THR A 142 3.64 -0.14 4.28
CA THR A 142 3.21 -1.42 4.87
C THR A 142 3.11 -2.47 3.78
N ILE A 143 3.73 -3.63 4.00
CA ILE A 143 3.61 -4.81 3.13
C ILE A 143 2.98 -5.93 3.95
N SER A 144 2.09 -6.68 3.32
CA SER A 144 1.53 -7.93 3.85
C SER A 144 1.39 -8.93 2.71
N ASP A 145 1.60 -10.21 3.02
CA ASP A 145 1.35 -11.31 2.10
C ASP A 145 0.76 -12.49 2.88
N TRP A 146 0.00 -13.34 2.17
CA TRP A 146 -0.64 -14.52 2.72
C TRP A 146 -0.17 -15.76 1.97
N TYR A 147 0.33 -16.75 2.70
CA TYR A 147 0.80 -18.01 2.16
C TYR A 147 0.25 -19.18 2.98
N ALA A 148 0.07 -20.34 2.34
CA ALA A 148 -0.34 -21.57 2.98
C ALA A 148 0.32 -22.76 2.27
N PRO A 149 0.81 -23.77 3.00
CA PRO A 149 1.33 -24.97 2.38
C PRO A 149 0.22 -25.84 1.80
N ARG A 150 0.59 -26.59 0.76
CA ARG A 150 -0.12 -27.81 0.34
C ARG A 150 0.71 -29.04 0.66
N CYS A 151 1.97 -28.98 0.26
CA CYS A 151 3.02 -29.92 0.60
C CYS A 151 4.09 -29.22 1.45
N ARG A 152 5.11 -29.99 1.85
CA ARG A 152 6.31 -29.40 2.46
C ARG A 152 7.00 -28.51 1.43
N CYS A 153 7.07 -27.22 1.71
CA CYS A 153 7.65 -26.24 0.79
C CYS A 153 8.34 -25.10 1.54
N GLU A 154 9.08 -24.31 0.78
CA GLU A 154 9.76 -23.11 1.25
C GLU A 154 9.07 -21.88 0.69
N TYR A 155 8.78 -20.91 1.54
CA TYR A 155 8.26 -19.61 1.15
C TYR A 155 9.32 -18.54 1.36
N VAL A 156 9.55 -17.73 0.32
CA VAL A 156 10.53 -16.64 0.31
C VAL A 156 9.85 -15.37 -0.17
N ILE A 157 10.11 -14.26 0.51
CA ILE A 157 9.68 -12.92 0.11
C ILE A 157 10.87 -11.95 0.12
N SER A 158 10.94 -11.11 -0.91
CA SER A 158 11.92 -10.03 -1.00
C SER A 158 11.19 -8.75 -1.40
N VAL A 159 11.39 -7.68 -0.64
CA VAL A 159 10.83 -6.36 -0.94
C VAL A 159 11.93 -5.33 -0.88
N GLN A 160 12.00 -4.47 -1.89
CA GLN A 160 13.05 -3.47 -2.01
C GLN A 160 12.44 -2.10 -2.26
N LEU A 161 12.84 -1.12 -1.45
CA LEU A 161 12.63 0.28 -1.75
C LEU A 161 13.74 0.76 -2.66
N LEU A 162 13.37 1.27 -3.83
CA LEU A 162 14.31 1.68 -4.88
C LEU A 162 14.29 3.20 -5.05
N ASN A 163 15.45 3.78 -5.38
CA ASN A 163 15.51 5.17 -5.84
C ASN A 163 15.19 5.29 -7.34
N HIS A 164 15.19 6.52 -7.85
CA HIS A 164 14.91 6.82 -9.27
C HIS A 164 15.88 6.14 -10.27
N ARG A 165 17.07 5.70 -9.83
CA ARG A 165 18.04 4.93 -10.64
C ARG A 165 17.88 3.42 -10.47
N LYS A 166 16.79 2.96 -9.83
CA LYS A 166 16.54 1.56 -9.45
C LYS A 166 17.61 0.95 -8.52
N LYS A 167 18.34 1.79 -7.77
CA LYS A 167 19.26 1.31 -6.73
C LYS A 167 18.48 1.06 -5.44
N VAL A 168 18.76 -0.05 -4.78
CA VAL A 168 18.18 -0.39 -3.48
C VAL A 168 18.60 0.64 -2.42
N LEU A 169 17.61 1.26 -1.80
CA LEU A 169 17.76 2.12 -0.62
C LEU A 169 17.58 1.31 0.66
N GLN A 170 16.58 0.43 0.68
CA GLN A 170 16.28 -0.46 1.80
C GLN A 170 15.72 -1.78 1.27
N GLY A 171 16.07 -2.88 1.91
CA GLY A 171 15.55 -4.21 1.61
C GLY A 171 14.90 -4.85 2.82
N PHE A 172 13.83 -5.60 2.58
CA PHE A 172 13.21 -6.52 3.53
C PHE A 172 13.28 -7.92 2.90
N ASN A 173 14.18 -8.75 3.43
CA ASN A 173 14.44 -10.10 2.97
C ASN A 173 14.56 -11.01 4.20
N PRO A 174 13.43 -11.40 4.82
CA PRO A 174 13.46 -12.33 5.93
C PRO A 174 13.99 -13.70 5.48
N ASP A 175 14.44 -14.49 6.45
CA ASP A 175 14.79 -15.88 6.20
C ASP A 175 13.61 -16.65 5.63
N ALA A 176 13.92 -17.67 4.84
CA ALA A 176 12.91 -18.50 4.24
C ALA A 176 12.06 -19.22 5.30
N VAL A 177 10.76 -19.26 5.05
CA VAL A 177 9.81 -19.94 5.92
C VAL A 177 9.61 -21.36 5.41
N TYR A 178 9.98 -22.33 6.24
CA TYR A 178 9.75 -23.75 5.96
C TYR A 178 8.36 -24.14 6.43
N LEU A 179 7.52 -24.57 5.49
CA LEU A 179 6.14 -24.93 5.75
C LEU A 179 5.97 -26.45 5.81
N PRO A 180 5.28 -26.98 6.83
CA PRO A 180 4.96 -28.40 6.89
C PRO A 180 3.90 -28.77 5.85
N GLN A 181 3.66 -30.07 5.66
CA GLN A 181 2.56 -30.53 4.83
C GLN A 181 1.22 -30.14 5.47
N PHE A 182 0.20 -29.85 4.63
CA PHE A 182 -1.10 -29.35 5.09
C PHE A 182 -1.75 -30.25 6.16
N ASP A 183 -1.70 -31.57 6.02
CA ASP A 183 -2.31 -32.53 6.96
C ASP A 183 -1.56 -32.66 8.30
N GLN A 184 -0.50 -31.87 8.51
CA GLN A 184 0.32 -31.85 9.73
C GLN A 184 0.18 -30.53 10.51
N GLN A 185 -0.82 -29.71 10.18
CA GLN A 185 -1.21 -28.47 10.88
C GLN A 185 -2.52 -28.66 11.64
#